data_AF-A0A920L110-F1
#
_entry.id   AF-A0A920L110-F1
#
_cell.length_a   1.000
_cell.length_b   1.000
_cell.length_c   1.000
_cell.angle_alpha   90.00
_cell.angle_beta   90.00
_cell.angle_gamma   90.00
#
_symmetry.space_group_name_H-M   'P 1'
#
loop_
_entity.id
_entity.type
_entity.pdbx_description
1 polymer ?
#
loop_
_entity_poly.entity_id
_entity_poly.type
_entity_poly.pdbx_seq_one_letter_code
_entity_poly.pdbx_strand_id
1 'polypeptide(L)' 'MSSLKWWEHAVIYQIYPRSFQDSNSDGIGDLNGITSRLEYIANLGVDAIWISPIFMSPQYDFGYDVSNYCDVTLSMEV' A
#
# COMPACT_ATOMS: atom_id res chain seq x y z
N MET A 1 6.61 -33.21 12.25
CA MET A 1 7.12 -31.93 11.69
C MET A 1 6.08 -30.86 11.99
N SER A 2 6.50 -29.71 12.53
CA SER A 2 5.60 -28.55 12.64
C SER A 2 5.23 -28.09 11.24
N SER A 3 3.96 -27.79 10.98
CA SER A 3 3.58 -27.08 9.76
C SER A 3 4.25 -25.70 9.76
N LEU A 4 4.71 -25.26 8.59
CA LEU A 4 5.19 -23.88 8.43
C LEU A 4 4.03 -22.91 8.71
N LYS A 5 4.34 -21.80 9.37
CA LYS A 5 3.42 -20.66 9.50
C LYS A 5 3.21 -20.04 8.12
N TRP A 6 2.05 -19.43 7.88
CA TRP A 6 1.69 -18.86 6.57
C TRP A 6 2.77 -17.90 6.02
N TRP A 7 3.34 -17.05 6.88
CA TRP A 7 4.34 -16.06 6.48
C TRP A 7 5.74 -16.63 6.22
N GLU A 8 6.03 -17.86 6.68
CA GLU A 8 7.34 -18.50 6.46
C GLU A 8 7.53 -18.94 4.99
N HIS A 9 6.44 -18.99 4.22
CA HIS A 9 6.43 -19.37 2.80
C HIS A 9 5.70 -18.35 1.92
N ALA A 10 5.31 -17.20 2.48
CA ALA A 10 4.54 -16.18 1.77
C ALA A 10 5.42 -15.38 0.79
N VAL A 11 4.86 -15.10 -0.39
CA VAL A 11 5.33 -14.08 -1.32
C VAL A 11 4.59 -12.77 -1.03
N ILE A 12 5.34 -11.72 -0.68
CA ILE A 12 4.78 -10.41 -0.32
C ILE A 12 4.98 -9.45 -1.48
N TYR A 13 3.89 -8.85 -1.96
CA TYR A 13 3.92 -7.78 -2.95
C TYR A 13 3.94 -6.42 -2.26
N GLN A 14 5.06 -5.71 -2.36
CA GLN A 14 5.15 -4.36 -1.81
C GLN A 14 4.54 -3.34 -2.77
N ILE A 15 3.62 -2.53 -2.26
CA ILE A 15 3.05 -1.39 -2.98
C ILE A 15 3.69 -0.11 -2.44
N TYR A 16 4.11 0.76 -3.36
CA TYR A 16 4.40 2.15 -3.07
C TYR A 16 3.23 3.02 -3.58
N PRO A 17 2.28 3.42 -2.70
CA PRO A 17 0.96 3.94 -3.09
C PRO A 17 1.04 5.08 -4.09
N ARG A 18 1.89 6.07 -3.78
CA ARG A 18 2.07 7.30 -4.55
C ARG A 18 2.39 7.09 -6.04
N SER A 19 2.91 5.93 -6.42
CA SER A 19 3.31 5.62 -7.79
C SER A 19 2.67 4.36 -8.35
N PHE A 20 1.67 3.79 -7.66
CA PHE A 20 1.04 2.55 -8.10
C PHE A 20 -0.09 2.80 -9.10
N GLN A 21 -1.13 3.53 -8.68
CA GLN A 21 -2.27 3.87 -9.54
C GLN A 21 -2.99 5.10 -8.98
N ASP A 22 -3.03 6.16 -9.78
CA ASP A 22 -3.86 7.34 -9.56
C ASP A 22 -5.29 7.05 -10.07
N SER A 23 -6.31 7.38 -9.28
CA SER A 23 -7.72 7.21 -9.59
C SER A 23 -8.50 8.52 -9.77
N ASN A 24 -7.91 9.67 -9.45
CA ASN A 24 -8.56 10.99 -9.45
C ASN A 24 -7.92 12.01 -10.41
N SER A 25 -6.81 11.64 -11.05
CA SER A 25 -6.02 12.45 -11.98
C SER A 25 -5.25 13.63 -11.37
N ASP A 26 -4.90 13.58 -10.08
CA ASP A 26 -4.06 14.58 -9.42
C ASP A 26 -2.54 14.34 -9.60
N GLY A 27 -2.17 13.19 -10.18
CA GLY A 27 -0.78 12.79 -10.44
C GLY A 27 -0.14 11.97 -9.32
N ILE A 28 -0.89 11.60 -8.29
CA ILE A 28 -0.45 10.79 -7.14
C ILE A 28 -1.33 9.54 -7.04
N GLY A 29 -0.72 8.39 -6.81
CA GLY A 29 -1.47 7.17 -6.54
C GLY A 29 -2.12 7.13 -5.16
N ASP A 30 -3.29 6.51 -5.07
CA ASP A 30 -4.20 6.56 -3.92
C ASP A 30 -4.80 5.17 -3.57
N LEU A 31 -5.58 5.10 -2.49
CA LEU A 31 -6.16 3.83 -2.01
C LEU A 31 -7.26 3.26 -2.93
N ASN A 32 -8.00 4.11 -3.65
CA ASN A 32 -8.99 3.66 -4.62
C ASN A 32 -8.30 3.04 -5.85
N GLY A 33 -7.19 3.65 -6.29
CA GLY A 33 -6.29 3.11 -7.30
C GLY A 33 -5.75 1.73 -6.91
N ILE A 34 -5.29 1.55 -5.66
CA ILE A 34 -4.88 0.23 -5.14
C ILE A 34 -6.03 -0.76 -5.20
N THR A 35 -7.21 -0.37 -4.70
CA THR A 35 -8.39 -1.23 -4.66
C THR A 35 -8.79 -1.73 -6.05
N SER A 36 -8.73 -0.86 -7.05
CA SER A 36 -9.03 -1.21 -8.45
C SER A 36 -8.11 -2.28 -9.07
N ARG A 37 -6.94 -2.53 -8.46
CA ARG A 37 -5.92 -3.48 -8.95
C ARG A 37 -5.80 -4.73 -8.09
N LEU A 38 -6.64 -4.91 -7.06
CA LEU A 38 -6.56 -6.09 -6.18
C LEU A 38 -6.72 -7.40 -6.94
N GLU A 39 -7.58 -7.46 -7.95
CA GLU A 39 -7.74 -8.67 -8.79
C GLU A 39 -6.46 -8.97 -9.60
N TYR A 40 -5.79 -7.94 -10.12
CA TYR A 40 -4.49 -8.11 -10.78
C TYR A 40 -3.44 -8.68 -9.81
N ILE A 41 -3.34 -8.12 -8.60
CA ILE A 41 -2.38 -8.57 -7.58
C ILE A 41 -2.68 -10.02 -7.17
N ALA A 42 -3.94 -10.36 -6.92
CA ALA A 42 -4.34 -11.73 -6.60
C ALA A 42 -3.98 -12.71 -7.73
N ASN A 43 -4.16 -12.32 -8.99
CA ASN A 43 -3.81 -13.15 -10.15
C ASN A 43 -2.29 -13.36 -10.33
N LEU A 44 -1.43 -12.54 -9.72
CA LEU A 44 0.01 -12.81 -9.67
C LEU A 44 0.35 -14.00 -8.75
N GLY A 45 -0.58 -14.42 -7.88
CA GLY A 45 -0.38 -15.53 -6.94
C GLY A 45 0.44 -15.15 -5.71
N VAL A 46 0.43 -13.88 -5.31
CA VAL A 46 1.07 -13.42 -4.06
C VAL A 46 0.15 -13.67 -2.85
N ASP A 47 0.74 -13.85 -1.68
CA ASP A 47 0.02 -14.21 -0.46
C ASP A 47 -0.40 -13.00 0.38
N ALA A 48 0.34 -11.89 0.28
CA ALA A 48 0.08 -10.68 1.04
C ALA A 48 0.57 -9.42 0.32
N ILE A 49 0.01 -8.28 0.74
CA ILE A 49 0.43 -6.95 0.31
C ILE A 49 1.11 -6.25 1.49
N TRP A 50 2.28 -5.66 1.23
CA TRP A 50 2.90 -4.70 2.14
C TRP A 50 2.77 -3.30 1.55
N ILE A 51 2.00 -2.44 2.20
CA ILE A 51 1.78 -1.07 1.74
C ILE A 51 2.82 -0.17 2.43
N SER A 52 3.57 0.60 1.64
CA SER A 52 4.41 1.69 2.16
C SER A 52 3.53 2.75 2.86
N PRO A 53 4.07 3.66 3.68
CA PRO A 53 3.27 4.52 4.56
C PRO A 53 2.12 5.28 3.86
N ILE A 54 0.94 5.24 4.48
CA ILE A 54 -0.27 5.97 4.07
C ILE A 54 -0.77 6.94 5.16
N PHE A 55 0.01 7.10 6.24
CA PHE A 55 -0.36 7.91 7.40
C PHE A 55 -0.17 9.40 7.12
N MET A 56 -0.79 10.26 7.94
CA MET A 56 -0.47 11.69 7.92
C MET A 56 1.03 11.93 8.08
N SER A 57 1.59 12.75 7.19
CA SER A 57 3.00 13.12 7.14
C SER A 57 3.15 14.50 6.49
N PRO A 58 4.17 15.31 6.88
CA PRO A 58 4.55 16.53 6.17
C PRO A 58 5.30 16.26 4.85
N GLN A 59 5.53 14.99 4.52
CA GLN A 59 6.08 14.49 3.26
C GLN A 59 7.54 14.89 3.01
N TYR A 60 8.34 15.13 4.05
CA TYR A 60 9.79 15.31 3.90
C TYR A 60 10.51 14.02 3.50
N ASP A 61 9.94 12.86 3.88
CA ASP A 61 10.41 11.53 3.48
C ASP A 61 9.24 10.68 2.93
N PHE A 62 8.39 11.32 2.13
CA PHE A 62 7.27 10.68 1.41
C PHE A 62 6.45 9.68 2.23
N GLY A 63 6.09 10.06 3.45
CA GLY A 63 5.21 9.29 4.33
C GLY A 63 5.93 8.56 5.46
N TYR A 64 7.25 8.39 5.41
CA TYR A 64 8.01 7.76 6.50
C TYR A 64 8.19 8.68 7.72
N ASP A 65 8.11 10.00 7.52
CA ASP A 65 8.08 11.03 8.55
C ASP A 65 6.66 11.24 9.12
N VAL A 66 6.13 10.25 9.82
CA VAL A 66 4.74 10.23 10.30
C VAL A 66 4.46 11.31 11.35
N SER A 67 3.37 12.07 11.19
CA SER A 67 2.89 13.09 12.14
C SER A 67 1.66 12.65 12.94
N ASN A 68 0.82 11.75 12.40
CA ASN A 68 -0.26 11.09 13.13
C ASN A 68 -0.37 9.62 12.69
N TYR A 69 -0.07 8.68 13.61
CA TYR A 69 -0.09 7.24 13.35
C TYR A 69 -1.49 6.63 13.21
N CYS A 70 -2.55 7.38 13.55
CA CYS A 70 -3.93 6.89 13.53
C CYS A 70 -4.79 7.47 12.39
N ASP A 71 -4.25 8.40 11.61
CA ASP A 71 -4.97 9.04 10.50
C ASP A 71 -4.29 8.74 9.15
N VAL A 72 -5.10 8.64 8.10
CA VAL A 72 -4.64 8.50 6.71
C VAL A 72 -4.35 9.90 6.15
N THR A 73 -3.30 10.04 5.35
CA THR A 73 -3.02 11.33 4.70
C THR A 73 -4.07 11.64 3.63
N LEU A 74 -4.46 12.91 3.52
CA LEU A 74 -5.50 13.34 2.57
C LEU A 74 -5.15 12.96 1.12
N SER A 75 -3.86 12.98 0.75
CA SER A 75 -3.41 12.60 -0.60
C SER A 75 -3.57 11.11 -0.93
N MET A 76 -4.08 10.29 0.01
CA MET A 76 -4.36 8.87 -0.22
C MET A 76 -5.87 8.57 -0.21
N GLU A 77 -6.71 9.52 0.21
CA GLU A 77 -8.17 9.34 0.35
C GLU A 77 -8.96 9.82 -0.86
N VAL A 78 -8.43 10.82 -1.57
CA VAL A 78 -9.05 11.45 -2.74
C VAL A 78 -8.36 11.03 -3.99
#